data_AF-A0AA44MR81-F1
#
_entry.id   AF-A0AA44MR81-F1
#
_cell.length_a   1.000
_cell.length_b   1.000
_cell.length_c   1.000
_cell.angle_alpha   90.00
_cell.angle_beta   90.00
_cell.angle_gamma   90.00
#
_symmetry.space_group_name_H-M   'P 1'
#
loop_
_entity.id
_entity.type
_entity.pdbx_description
1 polymer ?
#
loop_
_entity_poly.entity_id
_entity_poly.type
_entity_poly.pdbx_seq_one_letter_code
_entity_poly.pdbx_strand_id
1 'polypeptide(L)' 'TRELRDRAFYAPVQSRYRVFIVDEAHMVTTAGFNALLKIVEEPPEHLIFIFATTEPEKVLSTIRSRTHHY' A
#
# COMPACT_ATOMS: atom_id res chain seq x y z
N THR A 1 0.31 -4.22 12.95
CA THR A 1 0.73 -4.72 11.62
C THR A 1 -0.01 -5.98 11.18
N ARG A 2 -0.33 -6.94 12.07
CA ARG A 2 -1.05 -8.19 11.70
C ARG A 2 -2.52 -7.98 11.26
N GLU A 3 -3.27 -7.11 11.95
CA GLU A 3 -4.69 -6.84 11.62
C GLU A 3 -4.90 -6.21 10.24
N LEU A 4 -3.98 -5.36 9.77
CA LEU A 4 -4.05 -4.72 8.46
C LEU A 4 -3.95 -5.76 7.33
N ARG A 5 -3.09 -6.75 7.53
CA ARG A 5 -2.88 -7.84 6.58
C ARG A 5 -4.09 -8.78 6.53
N ASP A 6 -4.62 -9.17 7.68
CA ASP A 6 -5.79 -10.06 7.74
C ASP A 6 -7.04 -9.39 7.13
N ARG A 7 -7.25 -8.09 7.39
CA ARG A 7 -8.34 -7.34 6.75
C ARG A 7 -8.14 -7.20 5.24
N ALA A 8 -6.91 -7.10 4.74
CA ALA A 8 -6.65 -6.91 3.31
C ALA A 8 -7.08 -8.11 2.43
N PHE A 9 -7.17 -9.32 2.99
CA PHE A 9 -7.55 -10.52 2.21
C PHE A 9 -9.07 -10.73 2.07
N TYR A 10 -9.89 -10.06 2.88
CA TYR A 10 -11.35 -10.21 2.80
C TYR A 10 -11.94 -9.16 1.87
N ALA A 11 -12.72 -9.62 0.90
CA ALA A 11 -13.52 -8.77 0.03
C ALA A 11 -14.42 -7.83 0.86
N PRO A 12 -14.63 -6.57 0.43
CA PRO A 12 -15.46 -5.64 1.19
C PRO A 12 -16.92 -6.10 1.16
N VAL A 13 -17.61 -6.05 2.30
CA VAL A 13 -19.01 -6.50 2.43
C VAL A 13 -19.99 -5.58 1.67
N GLN A 14 -19.66 -4.30 1.49
CA GLN A 14 -20.56 -3.29 0.93
C GLN A 14 -19.94 -2.48 -0.23
N SER A 15 -18.74 -2.81 -0.70
CA SER A 15 -18.05 -2.03 -1.74
C SER A 15 -17.27 -2.91 -2.69
N ARG A 16 -17.06 -2.44 -3.93
CA ARG A 16 -16.25 -3.14 -4.95
C ARG A 16 -14.76 -3.08 -4.61
N TYR A 17 -14.33 -2.02 -3.94
CA TYR A 17 -12.93 -1.80 -3.59
C TYR A 17 -12.77 -1.36 -2.12
N ARG A 18 -11.67 -1.81 -1.50
CA ARG A 18 -11.11 -1.30 -0.26
C ARG A 18 -9.87 -0.47 -0.61
N VAL A 19 -9.87 0.78 -0.20
CA VAL A 19 -8.78 1.72 -0.50
C VAL A 19 -8.03 2.04 0.78
N PHE A 20 -6.71 1.89 0.76
CA PHE A 20 -5.81 2.36 1.82
C PHE A 20 -5.04 3.57 1.32
N ILE A 21 -5.16 4.68 2.03
CA ILE A 21 -4.41 5.91 1.75
C ILE A 21 -3.34 6.04 2.83
N VAL A 22 -2.09 6.21 2.40
CA VAL A 22 -0.94 6.47 3.27
C VAL A 22 -0.44 7.86 2.93
N ASP A 23 -0.74 8.80 3.81
CA ASP A 23 -0.21 10.16 3.74
C ASP A 23 1.25 10.20 4.24
N GLU A 24 2.01 11.18 3.79
CA GLU A 24 3.44 11.34 4.07
C GLU A 24 4.23 10.03 3.89
N ALA A 25 4.07 9.36 2.75
CA ALA A 25 4.62 8.01 2.53
C ALA A 25 6.16 7.94 2.69
N HIS A 26 6.88 9.05 2.56
CA HIS A 26 8.32 9.14 2.85
C HIS A 26 8.66 8.88 4.33
N MET A 27 7.71 9.05 5.26
CA MET A 27 7.87 8.78 6.69
C MET A 27 7.69 7.29 7.04
N VAL A 28 7.20 6.48 6.10
CA VAL A 28 7.02 5.05 6.32
C VAL A 28 8.38 4.36 6.41
N THR A 29 8.62 3.71 7.54
CA THR A 29 9.85 2.95 7.75
C THR A 29 10.03 1.84 6.71
N THR A 30 11.28 1.46 6.43
CA THR A 30 11.59 0.34 5.53
C THR A 30 10.89 -0.96 5.94
N ALA A 31 10.80 -1.23 7.24
CA ALA A 31 10.06 -2.40 7.75
C ALA A 31 8.56 -2.32 7.46
N GLY A 32 7.97 -1.12 7.55
CA GLY A 32 6.58 -0.85 7.18
C GLY A 32 6.34 -1.13 5.69
N PHE A 33 7.18 -0.58 4.81
CA PHE A 33 7.08 -0.85 3.36
C PHE A 33 7.28 -2.33 3.03
N ASN A 34 8.23 -3.01 3.65
CA ASN A 34 8.45 -4.44 3.42
C ASN A 34 7.24 -5.30 3.84
N ALA A 35 6.50 -4.88 4.87
CA ALA A 35 5.24 -5.56 5.25
C ALA A 35 4.13 -5.37 4.20
N LEU A 36 4.12 -4.21 3.51
CA LEU A 36 3.19 -3.91 2.44
C LEU A 36 3.59 -4.54 1.10
N LEU A 37 4.89 -4.73 0.83
CA LEU A 37 5.39 -5.31 -0.42
C LEU A 37 4.76 -6.67 -0.72
N LYS A 38 4.58 -7.52 0.30
CA LYS A 38 3.91 -8.83 0.14
C LYS A 38 2.48 -8.73 -0.39
N ILE A 39 1.81 -7.59 -0.17
CA ILE A 39 0.44 -7.33 -0.63
C ILE A 39 0.47 -6.62 -1.99
N VAL A 40 1.44 -5.73 -2.20
CA VAL A 40 1.60 -5.01 -3.48
C VAL A 40 2.10 -5.91 -4.61
N GLU A 41 2.83 -6.99 -4.30
CA GLU A 41 3.30 -7.94 -5.31
C GLU A 41 2.17 -8.80 -5.92
N GLU A 42 1.19 -9.19 -5.12
CA GLU A 42 -0.01 -9.91 -5.57
C GLU A 42 -1.25 -9.26 -4.94
N PRO A 43 -1.67 -8.08 -5.44
CA PRO A 43 -2.77 -7.35 -4.83
C PRO A 43 -4.08 -8.09 -5.07
N PRO A 44 -4.91 -8.30 -4.03
CA PRO A 44 -6.30 -8.69 -4.23
C PRO A 44 -6.99 -7.71 -5.17
N GLU A 45 -7.82 -8.19 -6.11
CA GLU A 45 -8.45 -7.34 -7.14
C GLU A 45 -9.29 -6.19 -6.57
N HIS A 46 -9.77 -6.35 -5.35
CA HIS A 46 -10.59 -5.37 -4.64
C HIS A 46 -9.76 -4.42 -3.76
N LEU A 47 -8.43 -4.47 -3.80
CA LEU A 47 -7.57 -3.71 -2.91
C LEU A 47 -6.75 -2.65 -3.68
N ILE A 48 -6.84 -1.40 -3.23
CA ILE A 48 -6.11 -0.27 -3.83
C ILE A 48 -5.28 0.41 -2.74
N PHE A 49 -3.99 0.64 -3.02
CA PHE A 49 -3.13 1.49 -2.21
C PHE A 49 -2.89 2.82 -2.91
N ILE A 50 -3.00 3.92 -2.15
CA ILE A 50 -2.65 5.27 -2.58
C ILE A 50 -1.57 5.78 -1.61
N PHE A 51 -0.39 6.07 -2.14
CA PHE A 51 0.71 6.66 -1.37
C PHE A 51 0.85 8.12 -1.76
N ALA A 52 0.60 9.03 -0.81
CA ALA A 52 0.75 10.46 -1.01
C ALA A 52 2.03 10.94 -0.33
N THR A 53 2.84 11.73 -1.03
CA THR A 53 4.09 12.28 -0.50
C THR A 53 4.52 13.52 -1.28
N THR A 54 5.16 14.46 -0.60
CA THR A 54 5.84 15.60 -1.22
C THR A 54 7.30 15.29 -1.59
N GLU A 55 7.82 14.13 -1.13
CA GLU A 55 9.23 13.72 -1.29
C GLU A 55 9.30 12.31 -1.93
N PRO A 56 8.91 12.15 -3.20
CA PRO A 56 8.81 10.84 -3.86
C PRO A 56 10.15 10.12 -3.96
N GLU A 57 11.27 10.83 -4.04
CA GLU A 57 12.63 10.28 -4.06
C GLU A 57 13.03 9.61 -2.75
N LYS A 58 12.41 9.98 -1.63
CA LYS A 58 12.64 9.36 -0.31
C LYS A 58 11.83 8.07 -0.10
N VAL A 59 10.86 7.79 -0.98
CA VAL A 59 10.09 6.54 -0.93
C VAL A 59 10.94 5.38 -1.44
N LEU A 60 10.80 4.21 -0.81
CA LEU A 60 11.53 3.00 -1.16
C LEU A 60 11.38 2.67 -2.65
N SER A 61 12.50 2.51 -3.35
CA SER A 61 12.53 2.31 -4.81
C SER A 61 11.72 1.10 -5.27
N THR A 62 11.66 0.03 -4.47
CA THR A 62 10.89 -1.18 -4.75
C THR A 62 9.38 -0.99 -4.69
N ILE A 63 8.90 -0.03 -3.90
CA ILE A 63 7.50 0.40 -3.90
C ILE A 63 7.26 1.23 -5.15
N ARG A 64 8.12 2.23 -5.39
CA ARG A 64 8.01 3.11 -6.57
C ARG A 64 8.00 2.35 -7.89
N SER A 65 8.72 1.23 -8.00
CA SER A 65 8.78 0.42 -9.21
C SER A 65 7.54 -0.45 -9.43
N ARG A 66 6.68 -0.62 -8.42
CA ARG A 66 5.47 -1.46 -8.46
C ARG A 66 4.18 -0.64 -8.39
N THR A 67 4.29 0.69 -8.38
CA THR A 67 3.16 1.62 -8.32
C THR A 67 3.15 2.52 -9.55
N HIS A 68 1.96 2.95 -9.97
CA HIS A 68 1.81 3.99 -10.98
C HIS A 68 2.09 5.37 -10.35
N HIS A 69 2.92 6.18 -11.00
CA HIS A 69 3.20 7.56 -10.60
C HIS A 69 2.24 8.49 -11.34
N TYR A 70 1.57 9.37 -10.60
CA TYR A 70 0.64 10.39 -11.10
C TYR A 70 1.07 11.77 -10.62
#